data_AF-A0A443PEB2-F1
#
_entry.id   AF-A0A443PEB2-F1
#
_cell.length_a   1.000
_cell.length_b   1.000
_cell.length_c   1.000
_cell.angle_alpha   90.00
_cell.angle_beta   90.00
_cell.angle_gamma   90.00
#
_symmetry.space_group_name_H-M   'P 1'
#
loop_
_entity.id
_entity.type
_entity.pdbx_description
1 polymer ?
#
loop_
_entity_poly.entity_id
_entity_poly.type
_entity_poly.pdbx_seq_one_letter_code
_entity_poly.pdbx_strand_id
1 'polypeptide(L)'
;MPAPCRVVLFMIPATYALLGLLPLVDSSHEPAAQSQGSNKNTLHKLSPQLQFQVSVHGFLLWASMGFLMPIGILIIRMSNKEECGKKVKLLFYFHVILQTVSVLLATAGAIMSMRYFENSFNNTHQRIGLALYVLIWVQALIGFCRPRRGVRGRSVWYFAHWILGTGVSILGIINIYTGLYVYHTKTSRSVRLWSYFFSAEVAIIAFLYLLQDRWEYMQKQGVILGEEPIAPTDHVTLPRPNQKEWRVPFGKAME
;
A
#
# COMPACT_ATOMS: atom_id res chain seq x y z
N MET A 1 7.88 -17.21 22.40
CA MET A 1 8.12 -15.84 21.88
C MET A 1 7.11 -15.52 20.79
N PRO A 2 6.47 -14.34 20.77
CA PRO A 2 5.44 -14.03 19.79
C PRO A 2 6.06 -13.88 18.38
N ALA A 3 5.35 -14.36 17.36
CA ALA A 3 5.77 -14.38 15.95
C ALA A 3 6.35 -13.07 15.34
N PRO A 4 5.95 -11.83 15.74
CA PRO A 4 6.60 -10.63 15.21
C PRO A 4 8.08 -10.48 15.60
N CYS A 5 8.53 -11.12 16.68
CA CYS A 5 9.93 -11.06 17.12
C CYS A 5 10.89 -11.78 16.16
N ARG A 6 10.40 -12.82 15.45
CA ARG A 6 11.21 -13.58 14.48
C ARG A 6 11.42 -12.79 13.18
N VAL A 7 10.42 -12.03 12.73
CA VAL A 7 10.54 -11.20 11.52
C VAL A 7 11.52 -10.04 11.75
N VAL A 8 11.47 -9.39 12.93
CA VAL A 8 12.42 -8.32 13.32
C VAL A 8 13.88 -8.81 13.26
N LEU A 9 14.13 -10.04 13.71
CA LEU A 9 15.47 -10.63 13.70
C LEU A 9 16.00 -10.91 12.28
N PHE A 10 15.12 -11.05 11.27
CA PHE A 10 15.54 -11.17 9.86
C PHE A 10 15.62 -9.81 9.16
N MET A 11 14.82 -8.83 9.56
CA MET A 11 14.81 -7.49 8.96
C MET A 11 16.11 -6.73 9.17
N ILE A 12 16.67 -6.79 10.39
CA ILE A 12 17.91 -6.07 10.73
C ILE A 12 19.09 -6.65 9.92
N PRO A 13 19.35 -7.97 9.91
CA PRO A 13 20.37 -8.56 9.04
C PRO A 13 20.06 -8.41 7.56
N ALA A 14 18.80 -8.44 7.12
CA ALA A 14 18.46 -8.23 5.71
C ALA A 14 18.71 -6.77 5.26
N THR A 15 18.47 -5.78 6.12
CA THR A 15 18.89 -4.40 5.86
C THR A 15 20.41 -4.28 5.80
N TYR A 16 21.15 -4.91 6.72
CA TYR A 16 22.62 -4.91 6.70
C TYR A 16 23.20 -5.73 5.55
N ALA A 17 22.56 -6.82 5.14
CA ALA A 17 22.97 -7.64 4.00
C ALA A 17 22.65 -6.94 2.67
N LEU A 18 21.51 -6.25 2.55
CA LEU A 18 21.20 -5.41 1.39
C LEU A 18 22.16 -4.21 1.32
N LEU A 19 22.46 -3.57 2.45
CA LEU A 19 23.49 -2.52 2.56
C LEU A 19 24.89 -3.06 2.23
N GLY A 20 25.19 -4.32 2.59
CA GLY A 20 26.46 -5.01 2.31
C GLY A 20 26.57 -5.61 0.90
N LEU A 21 25.47 -5.68 0.14
CA LEU A 21 25.46 -6.05 -1.28
C LEU A 21 25.62 -4.84 -2.20
N LEU A 22 25.47 -3.61 -1.69
CA LEU A 22 25.74 -2.36 -2.43
C LEU A 22 27.17 -2.27 -3.01
N PRO A 23 28.24 -2.78 -2.37
CA PRO A 23 29.58 -2.79 -2.95
C PRO A 23 29.77 -3.79 -4.09
N LEU A 24 28.89 -4.79 -4.26
CA LEU A 24 29.08 -5.81 -5.30
C LEU A 24 28.71 -5.30 -6.72
N VAL A 25 27.99 -4.18 -6.79
CA VAL A 25 27.66 -3.45 -8.04
C VAL A 25 28.67 -2.32 -8.31
N ASP A 26 29.72 -2.19 -7.49
CA ASP A 26 30.78 -1.17 -7.68
C ASP A 26 32.11 -1.77 -8.18
N SER A 27 32.22 -3.10 -8.27
CA SER A 27 33.45 -3.77 -8.70
C SER A 27 33.49 -3.98 -10.22
N SER A 28 33.49 -2.89 -10.99
CA SER A 28 34.04 -2.91 -12.36
C SER A 28 34.21 -1.51 -12.94
N HIS A 29 34.82 -0.55 -12.24
CA HIS A 29 35.46 0.59 -12.92
C HIS A 29 36.63 1.17 -12.12
N GLU A 30 37.81 1.15 -12.75
CA GLU A 30 39.06 1.79 -12.36
C GLU A 30 38.91 3.31 -12.08
N PRO A 31 39.74 3.91 -11.20
CA PRO A 31 39.65 5.33 -10.88
C PRO A 31 40.31 6.19 -11.96
N ALA A 32 39.51 6.86 -12.78
CA ALA A 32 40.01 7.92 -13.67
C ALA A 32 40.11 9.26 -12.93
N ALA A 33 41.29 9.86 -13.03
CA ALA A 33 41.75 11.07 -12.36
C ALA A 33 40.82 12.29 -12.47
N GLN A 34 40.79 13.08 -11.40
CA GLN A 34 40.19 14.41 -11.38
C GLN A 34 40.89 15.35 -12.37
N SER A 35 40.12 15.85 -13.33
CA SER A 35 40.46 17.02 -14.14
C SER A 35 39.37 18.06 -13.87
N GLN A 36 39.71 19.08 -13.08
CA GLN A 36 38.93 20.31 -12.97
C GLN A 36 39.08 21.07 -14.30
N GLY A 37 38.01 21.08 -15.10
CA GLY A 37 37.91 21.87 -16.32
C GLY A 37 36.50 22.44 -16.43
N SER A 38 36.31 23.67 -15.94
CA SER A 38 35.10 24.46 -16.12
C SER A 38 34.76 24.59 -17.61
N ASN A 39 33.64 24.00 -18.04
CA ASN A 39 33.07 24.28 -19.35
C ASN A 39 31.54 24.44 -19.25
N LYS A 40 31.08 25.69 -19.19
CA LYS A 40 29.69 26.09 -18.97
C LYS A 40 28.78 25.94 -20.21
N ASN A 41 29.17 25.12 -21.19
CA ASN A 41 28.45 24.95 -22.46
C ASN A 41 27.86 23.54 -22.67
N THR A 42 27.76 22.70 -21.63
CA THR A 42 27.23 21.32 -21.72
C THR A 42 26.11 21.03 -20.72
N LEU A 43 25.25 22.03 -20.44
CA LEU A 43 24.20 21.92 -19.41
C LEU A 43 22.99 21.06 -19.81
N HIS A 44 22.91 20.54 -21.05
CA HIS A 44 21.67 19.95 -21.58
C HIS A 44 21.65 18.41 -21.71
N LYS A 45 22.71 17.69 -21.31
CA LYS A 45 22.73 16.22 -21.42
C LYS A 45 23.30 15.59 -20.15
N LEU A 46 22.44 14.98 -19.34
CA LEU A 46 22.84 14.17 -18.19
C LEU A 46 23.90 13.14 -18.63
N SER A 47 24.93 12.90 -17.80
CA SER A 47 25.92 11.86 -18.09
C SER A 47 25.24 10.50 -18.24
N PRO A 48 25.76 9.58 -19.08
CA PRO A 48 25.18 8.25 -19.25
C PRO A 48 25.02 7.48 -17.93
N GLN A 49 25.99 7.61 -17.02
CA GLN A 49 25.97 7.03 -15.69
C GLN A 49 24.82 7.59 -14.85
N LEU A 50 24.63 8.91 -14.85
CA LEU A 50 23.54 9.55 -14.11
C LEU A 50 22.17 9.16 -14.69
N GLN A 51 22.03 9.05 -16.01
CA GLN A 51 20.80 8.57 -16.64
C GLN A 51 20.46 7.13 -16.23
N PHE A 52 21.47 6.26 -16.14
CA PHE A 52 21.30 4.90 -15.64
C PHE A 52 20.83 4.89 -14.18
N GLN A 53 21.50 5.64 -13.30
CA GLN A 53 21.12 5.77 -11.89
C GLN A 53 19.68 6.29 -11.71
N VAL A 54 19.27 7.29 -12.51
CA VAL A 54 17.90 7.81 -12.51
C VAL A 54 16.89 6.74 -12.95
N SER A 55 17.23 5.94 -13.96
CA SER A 55 16.35 4.87 -14.44
C SER A 55 16.19 3.76 -13.40
N VAL A 56 17.28 3.36 -12.74
CA VAL A 56 17.25 2.38 -11.64
C VAL A 56 16.45 2.92 -10.46
N HIS A 57 16.66 4.17 -10.04
CA HIS A 57 15.88 4.80 -8.99
C HIS A 57 14.37 4.78 -9.30
N GLY A 58 13.99 5.18 -10.52
CA GLY A 58 12.61 5.16 -10.98
C GLY A 58 12.00 3.75 -10.94
N PHE A 59 12.72 2.74 -11.41
CA PHE A 59 12.27 1.35 -11.40
C PHE A 59 12.11 0.80 -9.97
N LEU A 60 13.08 1.05 -9.09
CA LEU A 60 13.01 0.62 -7.68
C LEU A 60 11.79 1.23 -6.97
N LEU A 61 11.54 2.52 -7.19
CA LEU A 61 10.42 3.20 -6.53
C LEU A 61 9.07 2.85 -7.16
N TRP A 62 8.99 2.56 -8.46
CA TRP A 62 7.81 1.96 -9.06
C TRP A 62 7.53 0.57 -8.47
N ALA A 63 8.52 -0.33 -8.45
CA ALA A 63 8.35 -1.67 -7.90
C ALA A 63 7.94 -1.63 -6.42
N SER A 64 8.53 -0.74 -5.63
CA SER A 64 8.21 -0.53 -4.22
C SER A 64 6.80 0.06 -4.00
N MET A 65 6.55 1.26 -4.55
CA MET A 65 5.42 2.11 -4.20
C MET A 65 4.24 1.99 -5.16
N GLY A 66 4.54 1.75 -6.43
CA GLY A 66 3.54 1.56 -7.48
C GLY A 66 2.93 0.17 -7.47
N PHE A 67 3.74 -0.85 -7.14
CA PHE A 67 3.33 -2.25 -7.23
C PHE A 67 3.24 -2.97 -5.87
N LEU A 68 4.37 -3.24 -5.20
CA LEU A 68 4.41 -4.13 -4.03
C LEU A 68 3.55 -3.65 -2.87
N MET A 69 3.60 -2.36 -2.53
CA MET A 69 2.83 -1.83 -1.40
C MET A 69 1.32 -1.86 -1.67
N PRO A 70 0.79 -1.38 -2.81
CA PRO A 70 -0.62 -1.55 -3.15
C PRO A 70 -1.08 -3.01 -3.17
N ILE A 71 -0.30 -3.94 -3.73
CA ILE A 71 -0.61 -5.38 -3.73
C ILE A 71 -0.65 -5.93 -2.30
N GLY A 72 0.30 -5.54 -1.45
CA GLY A 72 0.30 -5.90 -0.03
C GLY A 72 -0.95 -5.40 0.71
N ILE A 73 -1.47 -4.22 0.36
CA ILE A 73 -2.72 -3.67 0.91
C ILE A 73 -3.93 -4.49 0.42
N LEU A 74 -3.99 -4.82 -0.88
CA LEU A 74 -5.06 -5.66 -1.43
C LEU A 74 -5.10 -7.04 -0.76
N ILE A 75 -3.95 -7.68 -0.56
CA ILE A 75 -3.85 -9.01 0.05
C ILE A 75 -4.34 -9.01 1.49
N ILE A 76 -3.90 -8.07 2.34
CA ILE A 76 -4.36 -8.04 3.73
C ILE A 76 -5.85 -7.75 3.84
N ARG A 77 -6.40 -6.94 2.93
CA ARG A 77 -7.82 -6.61 2.92
C ARG A 77 -8.71 -7.81 2.62
N MET A 78 -8.23 -8.79 1.85
CA MET A 78 -8.93 -10.07 1.65
C MET A 78 -9.16 -10.83 2.97
N SER A 79 -8.32 -10.60 3.99
CA SER A 79 -8.48 -11.26 5.29
C SER A 79 -9.73 -10.82 6.06
N ASN A 80 -10.33 -9.68 5.72
CA ASN A 80 -11.57 -9.21 6.34
C ASN A 80 -12.76 -10.13 6.06
N LYS A 81 -12.69 -10.92 5.00
CA LYS A 81 -13.77 -11.80 4.50
C LYS A 81 -13.49 -13.28 4.72
N GLU A 82 -12.36 -13.61 5.34
CA GLU A 82 -11.89 -14.98 5.47
C GLU A 82 -12.14 -15.49 6.88
N GLU A 83 -12.97 -16.52 7.00
CA GLU A 83 -13.31 -17.14 8.28
C GLU A 83 -12.22 -18.14 8.73
N CYS A 84 -11.45 -18.69 7.79
CA CYS A 84 -10.38 -19.62 8.12
C CYS A 84 -9.18 -18.90 8.74
N GLY A 85 -8.99 -19.09 10.05
CA GLY A 85 -7.88 -18.49 10.79
C GLY A 85 -6.48 -18.80 10.23
N LYS A 86 -6.28 -19.96 9.59
CA LYS A 86 -5.02 -20.31 8.91
C LYS A 86 -4.76 -19.41 7.70
N LYS A 87 -5.78 -19.19 6.85
CA LYS A 87 -5.67 -18.32 5.68
C LYS A 87 -5.50 -16.85 6.06
N VAL A 88 -6.21 -16.37 7.08
CA VAL A 88 -6.00 -15.02 7.64
C VAL A 88 -4.55 -14.82 8.07
N LYS A 89 -3.95 -15.82 8.72
CA LYS A 89 -2.54 -15.77 9.12
C LYS A 89 -1.60 -15.75 7.91
N LEU A 90 -1.90 -16.52 6.86
CA LEU A 90 -1.14 -16.55 5.61
C LEU A 90 -1.19 -15.19 4.89
N LEU A 91 -2.37 -14.60 4.71
CA LEU A 91 -2.55 -13.27 4.12
C LEU A 91 -1.80 -12.19 4.91
N PHE A 92 -1.80 -12.29 6.25
CA PHE A 92 -0.99 -11.42 7.10
C PHE A 92 0.51 -11.57 6.85
N TYR A 93 1.03 -12.78 6.68
CA TYR A 93 2.45 -12.97 6.36
C TYR A 93 2.81 -12.44 4.98
N PHE A 94 1.99 -12.69 3.96
CA PHE A 94 2.20 -12.13 2.63
C PHE A 94 2.24 -10.61 2.67
N HIS A 95 1.30 -9.97 3.37
CA HIS A 95 1.32 -8.54 3.59
C HIS A 95 2.65 -8.07 4.21
N VAL A 96 3.07 -8.67 5.32
CA VAL A 96 4.32 -8.27 6.00
C VAL A 96 5.53 -8.44 5.08
N ILE A 97 5.63 -9.56 4.36
CA ILE A 97 6.75 -9.82 3.42
C ILE A 97 6.78 -8.77 2.31
N LEU A 98 5.64 -8.50 1.67
CA LEU A 98 5.56 -7.52 0.59
C LEU A 98 5.89 -6.10 1.09
N GLN A 99 5.39 -5.70 2.26
CA GLN A 99 5.71 -4.39 2.83
C GLN A 99 7.18 -4.29 3.25
N THR A 100 7.75 -5.36 3.79
CA THR A 100 9.18 -5.46 4.06
C THR A 100 10.00 -5.20 2.80
N VAL A 101 9.71 -5.92 1.70
CA VAL A 101 10.45 -5.75 0.43
C VAL A 101 10.25 -4.35 -0.14
N SER A 102 9.03 -3.82 -0.05
CA SER A 102 8.72 -2.44 -0.47
C SER A 102 9.55 -1.40 0.29
N VAL A 103 9.64 -1.49 1.62
CA VAL A 103 10.45 -0.60 2.47
C VAL A 103 11.94 -0.69 2.13
N LEU A 104 12.45 -1.89 1.86
CA LEU A 104 13.84 -2.11 1.47
C LEU A 104 14.15 -1.46 0.12
N LEU A 105 13.30 -1.66 -0.89
CA LEU A 105 13.45 -1.04 -2.21
C LEU A 105 13.33 0.49 -2.14
N ALA A 106 12.38 1.01 -1.34
CA ALA A 106 12.24 2.45 -1.11
C ALA A 106 13.50 3.04 -0.46
N THR A 107 14.10 2.31 0.49
CA THR A 107 15.35 2.70 1.14
C THR A 107 16.52 2.69 0.17
N ALA A 108 16.64 1.67 -0.68
CA ALA A 108 17.66 1.62 -1.72
C ALA A 108 17.51 2.82 -2.69
N GLY A 109 16.29 3.11 -3.14
CA GLY A 109 16.03 4.27 -4.00
C GLY A 109 16.32 5.61 -3.33
N ALA A 110 16.02 5.76 -2.04
CA ALA A 110 16.36 6.96 -1.27
C ALA A 110 17.88 7.12 -1.10
N ILE A 111 18.61 6.04 -0.80
CA ILE A 111 20.08 6.05 -0.72
C ILE A 111 20.70 6.46 -2.06
N MET A 112 20.19 5.92 -3.17
CA MET A 112 20.62 6.32 -4.52
C MET A 112 20.40 7.82 -4.76
N SER A 113 19.24 8.35 -4.38
CA SER A 113 18.95 9.78 -4.50
C SER A 113 19.92 10.64 -3.71
N MET A 114 20.25 10.23 -2.47
CA MET A 114 21.20 10.95 -1.63
C MET A 114 22.64 10.89 -2.15
N ARG A 115 23.05 9.76 -2.75
CA ARG A 115 24.43 9.57 -3.24
C ARG A 115 24.69 10.19 -4.61
N TYR A 116 23.75 10.07 -5.54
CA TYR A 116 24.01 10.35 -6.96
C TYR A 116 23.28 11.57 -7.51
N PHE A 117 22.25 12.08 -6.83
CA PHE A 117 21.43 13.18 -7.36
C PHE A 117 21.64 14.48 -6.59
N GLU A 118 21.45 15.59 -7.28
CA GLU A 118 21.44 16.92 -6.65
C GLU A 118 20.11 17.12 -5.89
N ASN A 119 20.18 17.11 -4.56
CA ASN A 119 19.01 17.26 -3.69
C ASN A 119 18.82 18.73 -3.27
N SER A 120 18.55 19.62 -4.22
CA SER A 120 18.26 21.03 -3.95
C SER A 120 16.83 21.27 -3.44
N PHE A 121 15.97 20.25 -3.48
CA PHE A 121 14.56 20.29 -3.05
C PHE A 121 13.73 21.40 -3.72
N ASN A 122 14.15 21.83 -4.90
CA ASN A 122 13.51 22.90 -5.67
C ASN A 122 12.30 22.41 -6.50
N ASN A 123 12.06 21.10 -6.55
CA ASN A 123 10.95 20.51 -7.27
C ASN A 123 10.04 19.68 -6.35
N THR A 124 8.78 19.58 -6.75
CA THR A 124 7.72 18.90 -6.00
C THR A 124 8.03 17.43 -5.76
N HIS A 125 8.64 16.74 -6.73
CA HIS A 125 9.00 15.31 -6.60
C HIS A 125 9.98 15.07 -5.44
N GLN A 126 11.03 15.88 -5.31
CA GLN A 126 11.99 15.74 -4.20
C GLN A 126 11.35 16.01 -2.84
N ARG A 127 10.51 17.06 -2.74
CA ARG A 127 9.82 17.42 -1.49
C ARG A 127 8.82 16.35 -1.06
N ILE A 128 8.01 15.85 -2.00
CA ILE A 128 7.08 14.74 -1.76
C ILE A 128 7.86 13.46 -1.44
N GLY A 129 8.91 13.14 -2.20
CA GLY A 129 9.71 11.94 -2.02
C GLY A 129 10.36 11.84 -0.64
N LEU A 130 10.90 12.95 -0.11
CA LEU A 130 11.45 12.97 1.24
C LEU A 130 10.36 12.76 2.31
N ALA A 131 9.25 13.49 2.21
CA ALA A 131 8.14 13.32 3.14
C ALA A 131 7.58 11.89 3.10
N LEU A 132 7.41 11.35 1.90
CA LEU A 132 6.98 9.98 1.66
C LEU A 132 7.93 8.97 2.29
N TYR A 133 9.25 9.13 2.15
CA TYR A 133 10.24 8.22 2.74
C TYR A 133 10.13 8.17 4.26
N VAL A 134 9.98 9.32 4.91
CA VAL A 134 9.72 9.40 6.36
C VAL A 134 8.43 8.67 6.72
N LEU A 135 7.33 8.92 5.97
CA LEU A 135 6.04 8.29 6.24
C LEU A 135 6.06 6.77 6.04
N ILE A 136 6.84 6.25 5.09
CA ILE A 136 7.04 4.79 4.90
C ILE A 136 7.60 4.16 6.17
N TRP A 137 8.65 4.74 6.76
CA TRP A 137 9.23 4.24 7.99
C TRP A 137 8.30 4.39 9.20
N VAL A 138 7.62 5.53 9.32
CA VAL A 138 6.60 5.73 10.38
C VAL A 138 5.50 4.66 10.27
N GLN A 139 5.01 4.40 9.06
CA GLN A 139 3.99 3.37 8.81
C GLN A 139 4.50 1.96 9.16
N ALA A 140 5.76 1.64 8.84
CA ALA A 140 6.38 0.37 9.21
C ALA A 140 6.50 0.22 10.73
N LEU A 141 6.98 1.26 11.44
CA LEU A 141 7.08 1.29 12.90
C LEU A 141 5.72 1.11 13.57
N ILE A 142 4.69 1.83 13.11
CA ILE A 142 3.31 1.63 13.57
C ILE A 142 2.87 0.18 13.35
N GLY A 143 3.18 -0.40 12.18
CA GLY A 143 2.92 -1.80 11.87
C GLY A 143 3.57 -2.78 12.88
N PHE A 144 4.81 -2.51 13.29
CA PHE A 144 5.53 -3.30 14.31
C PHE A 144 4.93 -3.13 15.70
N CYS A 145 4.44 -1.95 16.05
CA CYS A 145 3.78 -1.65 17.33
C CYS A 145 2.34 -2.22 17.43
N ARG A 146 1.97 -3.20 16.60
CA ARG A 146 0.64 -3.82 16.57
C ARG A 146 0.23 -4.38 17.94
N PRO A 147 -0.84 -3.87 18.56
CA PRO A 147 -1.33 -4.37 19.86
C PRO A 147 -1.88 -5.80 19.80
N ARG A 148 -1.87 -6.51 20.94
CA ARG A 148 -2.50 -7.84 21.08
C ARG A 148 -4.02 -7.78 20.82
N ARG A 149 -4.64 -8.90 20.45
CA ARG A 149 -6.12 -8.97 20.29
C ARG A 149 -6.79 -8.71 21.65
N GLY A 150 -7.95 -8.04 21.64
CA GLY A 150 -8.76 -7.80 22.85
C GLY A 150 -8.47 -6.50 23.62
N VAL A 151 -7.42 -5.74 23.29
CA VAL A 151 -7.13 -4.46 23.95
C VAL A 151 -7.81 -3.29 23.25
N ARG A 152 -8.34 -2.33 24.01
CA ARG A 152 -9.07 -1.14 23.48
C ARG A 152 -8.26 -0.36 22.45
N GLY A 153 -6.94 -0.24 22.64
CA GLY A 153 -6.04 0.46 21.72
C GLY A 153 -5.88 -0.17 20.34
N ARG A 154 -6.32 -1.43 20.14
CA ARG A 154 -6.17 -2.12 18.84
C ARG A 154 -7.03 -1.52 17.73
N SER A 155 -8.22 -1.03 18.05
CA SER A 155 -9.11 -0.40 17.07
C SER A 155 -8.52 0.94 16.59
N VAL A 156 -8.03 1.77 17.53
CA VAL A 156 -7.33 3.02 17.22
C VAL A 156 -6.08 2.77 16.38
N TRP A 157 -5.26 1.80 16.79
CA TRP A 157 -4.09 1.38 16.00
C TRP A 157 -4.48 0.94 14.59
N TYR A 158 -5.53 0.12 14.44
CA TYR A 158 -5.97 -0.37 13.15
C TYR A 158 -6.41 0.78 12.24
N PHE A 159 -7.23 1.69 12.76
CA PHE A 159 -7.68 2.87 12.02
C PHE A 159 -6.51 3.74 11.58
N ALA A 160 -5.59 4.06 12.50
CA ALA A 160 -4.41 4.87 12.21
C ALA A 160 -3.49 4.20 11.18
N HIS A 161 -3.17 2.91 11.36
CA HIS A 161 -2.34 2.15 10.43
C HIS A 161 -2.99 2.00 9.06
N TRP A 162 -4.31 1.81 9.01
CA TRP A 162 -5.06 1.71 7.77
C TRP A 162 -5.06 3.03 7.00
N ILE A 163 -5.47 4.14 7.64
CA ILE A 163 -5.56 5.44 6.96
C ILE A 163 -4.18 5.94 6.52
N LEU A 164 -3.16 5.81 7.36
CA LEU A 164 -1.79 6.20 7.04
C LEU A 164 -1.23 5.34 5.91
N GLY A 165 -1.45 4.03 5.93
CA GLY A 165 -1.01 3.11 4.88
C GLY A 165 -1.64 3.43 3.53
N THR A 166 -2.94 3.71 3.50
CA THR A 166 -3.62 4.16 2.27
C THR A 166 -3.07 5.50 1.80
N GLY A 167 -2.87 6.47 2.71
CA GLY A 167 -2.28 7.77 2.37
C GLY A 167 -0.87 7.66 1.77
N VAL A 168 0.00 6.85 2.39
CA VAL A 168 1.36 6.56 1.88
C VAL A 168 1.32 5.95 0.50
N SER A 169 0.39 5.01 0.24
CA SER A 169 0.24 4.38 -1.06
C SER A 169 -0.19 5.38 -2.15
N ILE A 170 -1.17 6.25 -1.85
CA ILE A 170 -1.63 7.30 -2.77
C ILE A 170 -0.51 8.30 -3.05
N LEU A 171 0.20 8.74 -1.99
CA LEU A 171 1.31 9.67 -2.13
C LEU A 171 2.47 9.07 -2.94
N GLY A 172 2.70 7.75 -2.81
CA GLY A 172 3.64 7.00 -3.65
C GLY A 172 3.29 7.07 -5.14
N ILE A 173 2.03 6.84 -5.50
CA ILE A 173 1.54 6.94 -6.89
C ILE A 173 1.74 8.36 -7.42
N ILE A 174 1.37 9.40 -6.65
CA ILE A 174 1.60 10.80 -7.00
C ILE A 174 3.10 11.07 -7.21
N ASN A 175 3.94 10.54 -6.32
CA ASN A 175 5.39 10.75 -6.41
C ASN A 175 6.00 10.09 -7.66
N ILE A 176 5.45 8.97 -8.13
CA ILE A 176 5.88 8.34 -9.39
C ILE A 176 5.51 9.21 -10.59
N TYR A 177 4.29 9.75 -10.66
CA TYR A 177 3.89 10.66 -11.75
C TYR A 177 4.74 11.94 -11.80
N THR A 178 4.97 12.56 -10.63
CA THR A 178 5.86 13.73 -10.56
C THR A 178 7.30 13.37 -10.92
N GLY A 179 7.77 12.16 -10.58
CA GLY A 179 9.08 11.64 -10.98
C GLY A 179 9.20 11.43 -12.50
N LEU A 180 8.17 10.88 -13.16
CA LEU A 180 8.12 10.76 -14.62
C LEU A 180 8.15 12.12 -15.31
N TYR A 181 7.45 13.12 -14.76
CA TYR A 181 7.51 14.49 -15.26
C TYR A 181 8.92 15.10 -15.14
N VAL A 182 9.57 14.94 -13.97
CA VAL A 182 10.96 15.38 -13.77
C VAL A 182 11.91 14.65 -14.70
N TYR A 183 11.73 13.34 -14.92
CA TYR A 183 12.51 12.56 -15.86
C TYR A 183 12.40 13.11 -17.28
N HIS A 184 11.18 13.34 -17.75
CA HIS A 184 10.91 13.89 -19.08
C HIS A 184 11.58 15.26 -19.27
N THR A 185 11.41 16.17 -18.30
CA THR A 185 11.98 17.52 -18.38
C THR A 185 13.51 17.52 -18.36
N LYS A 186 14.16 16.59 -17.65
CA LYS A 186 15.63 16.51 -17.55
C LYS A 186 16.30 15.73 -18.69
N THR A 187 15.63 14.72 -19.24
CA THR A 187 16.20 13.85 -20.29
C THR A 187 15.68 14.16 -21.69
N SER A 188 14.60 14.94 -21.81
CA SER A 188 13.83 15.12 -23.05
C SER A 188 13.34 13.81 -23.68
N ARG A 189 13.33 12.69 -22.92
CA ARG A 189 12.80 11.41 -23.37
C ARG A 189 11.31 11.32 -23.10
N SER A 190 10.57 10.77 -24.06
CA SER A 190 9.14 10.52 -23.92
C SER A 190 8.86 9.52 -22.79
N VAL A 191 7.99 9.94 -21.86
CA VAL A 191 7.49 9.09 -20.75
C VAL A 191 6.05 8.62 -20.98
N ARG A 192 5.47 8.90 -22.16
CA ARG A 192 4.05 8.64 -22.45
C ARG A 192 3.69 7.17 -22.28
N LEU A 193 4.49 6.27 -22.85
CA LEU A 193 4.26 4.83 -22.74
C LEU A 193 4.28 4.36 -21.29
N TRP A 194 5.31 4.74 -20.52
CA TRP A 194 5.41 4.44 -19.10
C TRP A 194 4.23 4.99 -18.30
N SER A 195 3.78 6.21 -18.62
CA SER A 195 2.63 6.84 -17.96
C SER A 195 1.34 6.08 -18.25
N TYR A 196 1.12 5.61 -19.48
CA TYR A 196 -0.06 4.81 -19.82
C TYR A 196 -0.05 3.45 -19.15
N PHE A 197 1.09 2.74 -19.16
CA PHE A 197 1.20 1.47 -18.45
C PHE A 197 0.94 1.63 -16.95
N PHE A 198 1.56 2.63 -16.32
CA PHE A 198 1.36 2.88 -14.91
C PHE A 198 -0.07 3.33 -14.59
N SER A 199 -0.72 4.12 -15.47
CA SER A 199 -2.13 4.50 -15.32
C SER A 199 -3.06 3.29 -15.39
N ALA A 200 -2.82 2.39 -16.35
CA ALA A 200 -3.59 1.16 -16.48
C ALA A 200 -3.40 0.25 -15.25
N GLU A 201 -2.17 0.10 -14.76
CA GLU A 201 -1.86 -0.63 -13.54
C GLU A 201 -2.62 -0.06 -12.34
N VAL A 202 -2.54 1.25 -12.11
CA VAL A 202 -3.26 1.93 -11.02
C VAL A 202 -4.78 1.76 -11.16
N ALA A 203 -5.32 1.84 -12.38
CA ALA A 203 -6.74 1.63 -12.63
C ALA A 203 -7.18 0.19 -12.31
N ILE A 204 -6.38 -0.81 -12.65
CA ILE A 204 -6.63 -2.22 -12.31
C ILE A 204 -6.59 -2.40 -10.79
N ILE A 205 -5.57 -1.87 -10.12
CA ILE A 205 -5.45 -1.94 -8.64
C ILE A 205 -6.66 -1.28 -7.98
N ALA A 206 -7.07 -0.09 -8.45
CA ALA A 206 -8.25 0.60 -7.94
C ALA A 206 -9.54 -0.18 -8.19
N PHE A 207 -9.70 -0.76 -9.39
CA PHE A 207 -10.83 -1.62 -9.70
C PHE A 207 -10.88 -2.84 -8.77
N LEU A 208 -9.76 -3.54 -8.57
CA LEU A 208 -9.67 -4.67 -7.64
C LEU A 208 -9.99 -4.26 -6.20
N TYR A 209 -9.51 -3.09 -5.77
CA TYR A 209 -9.81 -2.53 -4.45
C TYR A 209 -11.31 -2.34 -4.23
N LEU A 210 -11.99 -1.74 -5.22
CA LEU A 210 -13.44 -1.50 -5.18
C LEU A 210 -14.22 -2.83 -5.30
N LEU A 211 -13.76 -3.73 -6.16
CA LEU A 211 -14.36 -5.05 -6.36
C LEU A 211 -14.36 -5.85 -5.06
N GLN A 212 -13.25 -5.81 -4.31
CA GLN A 212 -13.15 -6.46 -3.00
C GLN A 212 -14.25 -6.00 -2.04
N ASP A 213 -14.66 -4.73 -2.08
CA ASP A 213 -15.74 -4.22 -1.24
C ASP A 213 -17.10 -4.81 -1.64
N ARG A 214 -17.42 -4.75 -2.93
CA ARG A 214 -18.74 -5.12 -3.48
C ARG A 214 -18.94 -6.61 -3.78
N TRP A 215 -17.89 -7.43 -3.68
CA TRP A 215 -17.93 -8.86 -4.04
C TRP A 215 -19.11 -9.63 -3.43
N GLU A 216 -19.28 -9.58 -2.11
CA GLU A 216 -20.36 -10.30 -1.42
C GLU A 216 -21.74 -9.78 -1.76
N TYR A 217 -21.88 -8.46 -1.96
CA TYR A 217 -23.14 -7.87 -2.38
C TYR A 217 -23.55 -8.41 -3.75
N MET A 218 -22.62 -8.47 -4.72
CA MET A 218 -22.90 -9.04 -6.04
C MET A 218 -23.25 -10.54 -5.98
N GLN A 219 -22.55 -11.32 -5.16
CA GLN A 219 -22.87 -12.74 -4.97
C GLN A 219 -24.30 -12.91 -4.44
N LYS A 220 -24.71 -12.10 -3.46
CA LYS A 220 -26.08 -12.13 -2.90
C LYS A 220 -27.17 -11.73 -3.91
N GLN A 221 -26.87 -10.85 -4.86
CA GLN A 221 -27.82 -10.47 -5.92
C GLN A 221 -27.94 -11.54 -7.01
N GLY A 222 -26.91 -12.36 -7.22
CA GLY A 222 -26.91 -13.46 -8.19
C GLY A 222 -27.59 -14.74 -7.71
N VAL A 223 -27.94 -14.84 -6.42
CA VAL A 223 -28.76 -15.94 -5.89
C VAL A 223 -30.21 -15.66 -6.31
N ILE A 224 -30.68 -16.39 -7.32
CA ILE A 224 -32.09 -16.39 -7.75
C ILE A 224 -32.98 -16.66 -6.52
N LEU A 225 -34.10 -15.92 -6.40
CA LEU A 225 -35.25 -16.22 -5.54
C LEU A 225 -35.85 -17.60 -5.87
N GLY A 226 -35.09 -18.67 -5.66
CA GLY A 226 -35.38 -20.03 -6.13
C GLY A 226 -35.70 -21.02 -5.01
N GLU A 227 -35.65 -20.60 -3.75
CA GLU A 227 -36.13 -21.41 -2.63
C GLU A 227 -37.02 -20.54 -1.73
N GLU A 228 -38.22 -20.24 -2.20
CA GLU A 228 -39.33 -20.24 -1.24
C GLU A 228 -39.47 -21.69 -0.76
N PRO A 229 -39.38 -21.97 0.55
CA PRO A 229 -39.77 -23.26 1.06
C PRO A 229 -41.24 -23.46 0.76
N ILE A 230 -41.58 -24.41 -0.10
CA ILE A 230 -42.95 -24.90 -0.25
C ILE A 230 -43.38 -25.36 1.14
N ALA A 231 -44.25 -24.58 1.77
CA ALA A 231 -44.88 -24.93 3.04
C ALA A 231 -45.63 -26.26 2.85
N PRO A 232 -45.57 -27.19 3.82
CA PRO A 232 -46.43 -28.36 3.77
C PRO A 232 -47.87 -27.90 3.92
N THR A 233 -48.70 -28.29 2.95
CA THR A 233 -50.15 -28.09 2.97
C THR A 233 -50.76 -28.96 4.07
N ASP A 234 -50.77 -28.46 5.31
CA ASP A 234 -51.59 -29.04 6.36
C ASP A 234 -52.99 -28.43 6.29
N HIS A 235 -53.90 -29.17 5.68
CA HIS A 235 -55.32 -28.96 5.90
C HIS A 235 -55.65 -29.26 7.37
N VAL A 236 -56.56 -28.44 7.92
CA VAL A 236 -57.60 -28.74 8.94
C VAL A 236 -57.57 -27.86 10.20
N THR A 237 -58.55 -26.93 10.18
CA THR A 237 -59.35 -26.35 11.29
C THR A 237 -58.80 -25.17 12.10
N LEU A 238 -59.33 -23.99 11.76
CA LEU A 238 -59.37 -22.79 12.59
C LEU A 238 -60.26 -23.00 13.84
N PRO A 239 -59.85 -22.48 15.01
CA PRO A 239 -60.76 -21.90 15.99
C PRO A 239 -60.56 -20.38 16.13
N ARG A 240 -61.69 -19.70 16.38
CA ARG A 240 -61.90 -18.23 16.44
C ARG A 240 -60.93 -17.46 17.34
N PRO A 241 -60.65 -16.18 17.05
CA PRO A 241 -59.86 -15.33 17.94
C PRO A 241 -60.70 -14.91 19.15
N ASN A 242 -60.19 -15.21 20.36
CA ASN A 242 -60.76 -14.68 21.60
C ASN A 242 -60.08 -13.34 21.92
N GLN A 243 -60.90 -12.29 21.93
CA GLN A 243 -60.54 -10.90 22.14
C GLN A 243 -60.14 -10.69 23.62
N LYS A 244 -58.88 -10.28 23.88
CA LYS A 244 -58.46 -9.74 25.19
C LYS A 244 -57.70 -8.43 25.01
N GLU A 245 -58.51 -7.36 24.97
CA GLU A 245 -58.35 -6.08 25.67
C GLU A 245 -56.96 -5.79 26.29
N TRP A 246 -56.20 -4.86 25.69
CA TRP A 246 -55.10 -4.17 26.37
C TRP A 246 -55.57 -2.76 26.76
N ARG A 247 -55.73 -2.54 28.07
CA ARG A 247 -55.99 -1.22 28.64
C ARG A 247 -54.70 -0.40 28.77
N VAL A 248 -54.79 0.80 28.19
CA VAL A 248 -54.17 2.13 28.42
C VAL A 248 -53.17 2.31 29.59
N PRO A 249 -52.26 3.29 29.51
CA PRO A 249 -52.61 4.58 30.12
C PRO A 249 -52.15 5.82 29.33
N PHE A 250 -53.06 6.78 29.18
CA PHE A 250 -52.78 8.15 28.78
C PHE A 250 -53.09 9.08 29.96
N GLY A 251 -52.09 9.88 30.33
CA GLY A 251 -52.09 11.16 31.03
C GLY A 251 -53.12 11.49 32.12
N LYS A 252 -52.61 12.06 33.23
CA LYS A 252 -53.28 13.16 33.91
C LYS A 252 -52.27 14.18 34.44
N ALA A 253 -52.51 15.44 34.07
CA ALA A 253 -51.97 16.65 34.67
C ALA A 253 -53.05 17.29 35.57
N MET A 254 -52.59 18.13 36.50
CA MET A 254 -53.29 19.14 37.32
C MET A 254 -54.38 18.66 38.29
N GLU A 255 -54.08 18.76 39.58
CA GLU A 255 -54.57 19.82 40.49
C GLU A 255 -53.52 20.06 41.60
#